data_AF-A0A953XDN8-F1
#
_entry.id   AF-A0A953XDN8-F1
#
_cell.length_a   1.000
_cell.length_b   1.000
_cell.length_c   1.000
_cell.angle_alpha   90.00
_cell.angle_beta   90.00
_cell.angle_gamma   90.00
#
_symmetry.space_group_name_H-M   'P 1'
#
loop_
_entity.id
_entity.type
_entity.pdbx_description
1 polymer ?
#
loop_
_entity_poly.entity_id
_entity_poly.type
_entity_poly.pdbx_seq_one_letter_code
_entity_poly.pdbx_strand_id
1 'polypeptide(L)'
;MPMSVHLQKFLRQTPIADLRSYLEDLSPTGFAETGWTAPRNEVVDALVERVHALNLQTRDKLFQDVDRVCQFEGQPGRTALRMVVAANPEARDVFDTLTDVTACALFVLRMGDDVFDQAWHRTLSSDC
;
A
#
# COMPACT_ATOMS: atom_id res chain seq x y z
N MET A 1 1.72 5.90 21.04
CA MET A 1 0.94 5.63 19.81
C MET A 1 1.88 4.96 18.84
N PRO A 2 1.54 3.81 18.23
CA PRO A 2 2.41 3.22 17.24
C PRO A 2 2.43 4.16 16.04
N MET A 3 3.61 4.66 15.72
CA MET A 3 3.86 5.39 14.49
C MET A 3 4.52 4.35 13.59
N SER A 4 3.92 4.01 12.44
CA SER A 4 4.60 3.10 11.53
C SER A 4 5.92 3.75 11.12
N VAL A 5 7.04 3.07 11.42
CA VAL A 5 8.38 3.51 11.02
C VAL A 5 8.54 3.53 9.50
N HIS A 6 7.60 2.91 8.78
CA HIS A 6 7.58 2.81 7.34
C HIS A 6 6.71 3.88 6.66
N LEU A 7 5.93 4.69 7.40
CA LEU A 7 5.00 5.66 6.81
C LEU A 7 5.68 6.60 5.81
N GLN A 8 6.77 7.26 6.21
CA GLN A 8 7.46 8.19 5.30
C GLN A 8 8.05 7.48 4.08
N LYS A 9 8.55 6.25 4.26
CA LYS A 9 9.09 5.45 3.17
C LYS A 9 7.99 5.11 2.17
N PHE A 10 6.86 4.59 2.66
CA PHE A 10 5.67 4.29 1.87
C PHE A 10 5.21 5.52 1.08
N LEU A 11 4.98 6.66 1.74
CA LEU A 11 4.54 7.88 1.06
C LEU A 11 5.51 8.38 -0.02
N ARG A 12 6.83 8.18 0.17
CA ARG A 12 7.84 8.60 -0.81
C ARG A 12 7.98 7.65 -1.98
N GLN A 13 7.81 6.35 -1.75
CA GLN A 13 8.07 5.31 -2.75
C GLN A 13 6.84 4.95 -3.57
N THR A 14 5.65 5.01 -2.98
CA THR A 14 4.41 4.71 -3.70
C THR A 14 4.13 5.80 -4.77
N PRO A 15 3.75 5.40 -5.99
CA PRO A 15 3.30 6.36 -7.00
C PRO A 15 2.13 7.21 -6.50
N ILE A 16 2.08 8.50 -6.88
CA ILE A 16 1.08 9.45 -6.37
C ILE A 16 -0.35 9.02 -6.73
N ALA A 17 -0.56 8.45 -7.92
CA ALA A 17 -1.88 7.98 -8.34
C ALA A 17 -2.41 6.86 -7.44
N ASP A 18 -1.54 5.90 -7.08
CA ASP A 18 -1.89 4.78 -6.21
C ASP A 18 -2.11 5.24 -4.76
N LEU A 19 -1.26 6.14 -4.26
CA LEU A 19 -1.45 6.78 -2.95
C LEU A 19 -2.79 7.50 -2.87
N ARG A 20 -3.09 8.32 -3.89
CA ARG A 20 -4.34 9.07 -3.95
C ARG A 20 -5.53 8.14 -3.92
N SER A 21 -5.55 7.14 -4.81
CA SER A 21 -6.67 6.20 -4.88
C SER A 21 -6.87 5.48 -3.55
N TYR A 22 -5.81 4.99 -2.93
CA TYR A 22 -5.92 4.28 -1.65
C TYR A 22 -6.34 5.20 -0.49
N LEU A 23 -5.76 6.40 -0.39
CA LEU A 23 -6.05 7.32 0.71
C LEU A 23 -7.45 7.94 0.60
N GLU A 24 -7.92 8.21 -0.63
CA GLU A 24 -9.30 8.65 -0.89
C GLU A 24 -10.31 7.52 -0.60
N ASP A 25 -9.99 6.25 -0.89
CA ASP A 25 -10.82 5.11 -0.51
C ASP A 25 -10.88 4.94 1.03
N LEU A 26 -9.75 5.13 1.71
CA LEU A 26 -9.64 5.00 3.17
C LEU A 26 -10.35 6.14 3.92
N SER A 27 -10.22 7.38 3.43
CA SER A 27 -10.84 8.57 4.01
C SER A 27 -11.15 9.62 2.94
N PRO A 28 -12.34 9.57 2.32
CA PRO A 28 -12.69 10.44 1.19
C PRO A 28 -12.54 11.93 1.50
N THR A 29 -12.89 12.34 2.73
CA THR A 29 -12.81 13.74 3.17
C THR A 29 -11.47 14.10 3.79
N GLY A 30 -10.70 13.13 4.27
CA GLY A 30 -9.43 13.37 4.97
C GLY A 30 -8.30 13.86 4.05
N PHE A 31 -8.39 13.55 2.76
CA PHE A 31 -7.32 13.80 1.79
C PHE A 31 -7.71 14.65 0.57
N ALA A 32 -8.95 15.18 0.53
CA ALA A 32 -9.47 15.93 -0.60
C ALA A 32 -8.62 17.18 -0.96
N GLU A 33 -7.98 17.81 0.04
CA GLU A 33 -7.23 19.05 -0.13
C GLU A 33 -5.71 18.87 -0.27
N THR A 34 -5.22 17.64 -0.48
CA THR A 34 -3.78 17.29 -0.44
C THR A 34 -2.91 18.00 -1.48
N GLY A 35 -3.50 18.63 -2.50
CA GLY A 35 -2.73 19.34 -3.53
C GLY A 35 -1.91 18.36 -4.39
N TRP A 36 -2.53 17.28 -4.85
CA TRP A 36 -1.90 16.15 -5.55
C TRP A 36 -1.04 16.47 -6.77
N THR A 37 -1.13 17.68 -7.32
CA THR A 37 -0.34 18.16 -8.46
C THR A 37 0.95 18.87 -8.05
N ALA A 38 1.18 19.08 -6.76
CA ALA A 38 2.39 19.70 -6.24
C ALA A 38 3.62 18.78 -6.36
N PRO A 39 4.84 19.30 -6.20
CA PRO A 39 6.05 18.49 -6.12
C PRO A 39 5.93 17.38 -5.06
N ARG A 40 6.51 16.20 -5.34
CA ARG A 40 6.37 15.02 -4.46
C ARG A 40 6.69 15.30 -3.00
N ASN A 41 7.74 16.07 -2.70
CA ASN A 41 8.09 16.37 -1.32
C ASN A 41 6.99 17.17 -0.60
N GLU A 42 6.40 18.16 -1.28
CA GLU A 42 5.29 18.95 -0.73
C GLU A 42 4.04 18.09 -0.51
N VAL A 43 3.72 17.20 -1.45
CA VAL A 43 2.63 16.24 -1.30
C VAL A 43 2.87 15.32 -0.10
N VAL A 44 4.08 14.78 0.04
CA VAL A 44 4.42 13.87 1.15
C VAL A 44 4.32 14.58 2.50
N ASP A 45 4.85 15.79 2.62
CA ASP A 45 4.80 16.57 3.87
C ASP A 45 3.34 16.87 4.24
N ALA A 46 2.53 17.30 3.26
CA ALA A 46 1.11 17.55 3.43
C ALA A 46 0.30 16.28 3.78
N LEU A 47 0.73 15.10 3.31
CA LEU A 47 0.14 13.81 3.67
C LEU A 47 0.46 13.42 5.10
N VAL A 48 1.70 13.61 5.55
CA VAL A 48 2.10 13.31 6.94
C VAL A 48 1.24 14.11 7.92
N GLU A 49 1.05 15.41 7.67
CA GLU A 49 0.19 16.26 8.50
C GLU A 49 -1.26 15.77 8.52
N ARG A 50 -1.82 15.43 7.36
CA ARG A 50 -3.19 14.90 7.26
C ARG A 50 -3.37 13.58 7.99
N VAL A 51 -2.39 12.68 7.89
CA VAL A 51 -2.40 11.41 8.61
C VAL A 51 -2.44 11.63 10.12
N HIS A 52 -1.75 12.64 10.64
CA HIS A 52 -1.82 13.00 12.05
C HIS A 52 -3.17 13.59 12.46
N ALA A 53 -3.88 14.26 11.54
CA ALA A 53 -5.21 14.81 11.76
C ALA A 53 -6.36 13.79 11.61
N LEU A 54 -6.09 12.59 11.08
CA LEU A 54 -7.08 11.52 11.02
C LEU A 54 -7.55 11.09 12.41
N ASN A 55 -8.78 10.57 12.47
CA ASN A 55 -9.25 9.89 13.67
C ASN A 55 -8.38 8.65 13.96
N LEU A 56 -8.34 8.25 15.23
CA LEU A 56 -7.47 7.17 15.71
C LEU A 56 -7.67 5.86 14.94
N GLN A 57 -8.92 5.46 14.70
CA GLN A 57 -9.25 4.22 14.03
C GLN A 57 -8.74 4.17 12.58
N THR A 58 -8.96 5.25 11.82
CA THR A 58 -8.54 5.36 10.42
C THR A 58 -7.02 5.40 10.32
N ARG A 59 -6.37 6.14 11.24
CA ARG A 59 -4.92 6.24 11.29
C ARG A 59 -4.26 4.91 11.66
N ASP A 60 -4.82 4.18 12.63
CA ASP A 60 -4.29 2.89 13.04
C ASP A 60 -4.43 1.85 11.92
N LYS A 61 -5.55 1.88 11.17
CA LYS A 61 -5.72 1.06 9.96
C LYS A 61 -4.69 1.41 8.89
N LEU A 62 -4.47 2.69 8.62
CA LEU A 62 -3.43 3.14 7.68
C LEU A 62 -2.05 2.58 8.08
N PHE A 63 -1.68 2.66 9.36
CA PHE A 63 -0.39 2.17 9.82
C PHE A 63 -0.25 0.66 9.66
N GLN A 64 -1.32 -0.11 9.94
CA GLN A 64 -1.35 -1.54 9.69
C GLN A 64 -1.17 -1.87 8.22
N ASP A 65 -1.90 -1.18 7.33
CA ASP A 65 -1.82 -1.35 5.89
C ASP A 65 -0.42 -1.02 5.35
N VAL A 66 0.19 0.06 5.85
CA VAL A 66 1.57 0.45 5.52
C VAL A 66 2.57 -0.63 5.95
N ASP A 67 2.46 -1.11 7.19
CA ASP A 67 3.37 -2.14 7.69
C ASP A 67 3.21 -3.46 6.90
N ARG A 68 1.97 -3.81 6.53
CA ARG A 68 1.66 -4.95 5.65
C ARG A 68 2.29 -4.77 4.27
N VAL A 69 2.10 -3.63 3.62
CA VAL A 69 2.69 -3.35 2.31
C VAL A 69 4.22 -3.45 2.35
N CYS A 70 4.86 -2.95 3.41
CA CYS A 70 6.31 -3.01 3.54
C CYS A 70 6.86 -4.43 3.76
N GLN A 71 6.07 -5.39 4.24
CA GLN A 71 6.47 -6.81 4.28
C GLN A 71 6.76 -7.37 2.89
N PHE A 72 6.19 -6.78 1.84
CA PHE A 72 6.32 -7.25 0.47
C PHE A 72 7.54 -6.74 -0.29
N GLU A 73 8.29 -5.80 0.28
CA GLU A 73 9.47 -5.23 -0.37
C GLU A 73 10.62 -6.23 -0.55
N GLY A 74 10.67 -7.25 0.31
CA GLY A 74 11.66 -8.33 0.26
C GLY A 74 11.43 -9.31 -0.88
N GLN A 75 12.44 -10.14 -1.15
CA GLN A 75 12.35 -11.22 -2.14
C GLN A 75 11.15 -12.17 -1.92
N PRO A 76 10.81 -12.58 -0.67
CA PRO A 76 9.61 -13.38 -0.43
C PRO A 76 8.33 -12.65 -0.86
N GLY A 77 8.21 -11.36 -0.54
CA GLY A 77 7.09 -10.53 -0.95
C GLY A 77 6.87 -10.48 -2.45
N ARG A 78 7.94 -10.30 -3.23
CA ARG A 78 7.85 -10.33 -4.70
C ARG A 78 7.35 -11.67 -5.24
N THR A 79 7.75 -12.77 -4.62
CA THR A 79 7.24 -14.11 -4.95
C THR A 79 5.75 -14.22 -4.62
N ALA A 80 5.33 -13.76 -3.44
CA ALA A 80 3.93 -13.74 -3.00
C ALA A 80 3.03 -12.98 -4.00
N LEU A 81 3.47 -11.79 -4.44
CA LEU A 81 2.72 -10.97 -5.41
C LEU A 81 2.53 -11.70 -6.74
N ARG A 82 3.60 -12.32 -7.25
CA ARG A 82 3.52 -13.11 -8.49
C ARG A 82 2.55 -14.27 -8.39
N MET A 83 2.48 -14.93 -7.23
CA MET A 83 1.54 -16.04 -7.00
C MET A 83 0.09 -15.56 -6.94
N VAL A 84 -0.18 -14.39 -6.33
CA VAL A 84 -1.53 -13.80 -6.32
C VAL A 84 -2.01 -13.50 -7.72
N VAL A 85 -1.16 -12.89 -8.53
CA VAL A 85 -1.48 -12.52 -9.91
C VAL A 85 -1.71 -13.76 -10.77
N ALA A 86 -0.89 -14.81 -10.58
CA ALA A 86 -1.09 -16.09 -11.24
C ALA A 86 -2.45 -16.74 -10.87
N ALA A 87 -2.91 -16.54 -9.64
CA ALA A 87 -4.21 -17.04 -9.17
C ALA A 87 -5.40 -16.15 -9.57
N ASN A 88 -5.16 -14.90 -10.00
CA ASN A 88 -6.18 -13.93 -10.38
C ASN A 88 -5.90 -13.38 -11.78
N PRO A 89 -6.28 -14.12 -12.85
CA PRO A 89 -5.94 -13.74 -14.22
C PRO A 89 -6.46 -12.35 -14.63
N GLU A 90 -7.61 -11.94 -14.10
CA GLU A 90 -8.22 -10.63 -14.36
C GLU A 90 -7.42 -9.46 -13.77
N ALA A 91 -6.60 -9.73 -12.74
CA ALA A 91 -5.73 -8.74 -12.12
C ALA A 91 -4.39 -8.58 -12.86
N ARG A 92 -4.09 -9.48 -13.80
CA ARG A 92 -2.78 -9.56 -14.44
C ARG A 92 -2.45 -8.34 -15.29
N ASP A 93 -3.42 -7.86 -16.06
CA ASP A 93 -3.21 -6.70 -16.95
C ASP A 93 -2.87 -5.45 -16.14
N VAL A 94 -3.54 -5.22 -15.02
CA VAL A 94 -3.23 -4.09 -14.11
C VAL A 94 -1.88 -4.33 -13.44
N PHE A 95 -1.64 -5.54 -12.91
CA PHE A 95 -0.39 -5.83 -12.21
C PHE A 95 0.85 -5.69 -13.10
N ASP A 96 0.79 -6.12 -14.36
CA ASP A 96 1.90 -6.02 -15.31
C ASP A 96 2.24 -4.55 -15.65
N THR A 97 1.31 -3.61 -15.42
CA THR A 97 1.57 -2.16 -15.54
C THR A 97 2.24 -1.57 -14.29
N LEU A 98 2.21 -2.27 -13.15
CA LEU A 98 2.82 -1.81 -11.90
C LEU A 98 4.28 -2.23 -11.87
N THR A 99 5.19 -1.25 -11.91
CA THR A 99 6.63 -1.50 -11.91
C THR A 99 7.26 -1.46 -10.52
N ASP A 100 6.52 -0.98 -9.53
CA ASP A 100 6.99 -0.76 -8.16
C ASP A 100 6.37 -1.76 -7.18
N VAL A 101 7.21 -2.31 -6.28
CA VAL A 101 6.79 -3.36 -5.33
C VAL A 101 5.73 -2.86 -4.35
N THR A 102 5.79 -1.59 -3.97
CA THR A 102 4.84 -0.96 -3.06
C THR A 102 3.50 -0.77 -3.76
N ALA A 103 3.50 -0.40 -5.05
CA ALA A 103 2.30 -0.35 -5.87
C ALA A 103 1.65 -1.73 -6.04
N CYS A 104 2.45 -2.76 -6.34
CA CYS A 104 1.98 -4.16 -6.41
C CYS A 104 1.35 -4.63 -5.10
N ALA A 105 1.99 -4.34 -3.96
CA ALA A 105 1.51 -4.73 -2.65
C ALA A 105 0.23 -3.99 -2.25
N LEU A 106 0.12 -2.70 -2.58
CA LEU A 106 -1.08 -1.92 -2.36
C LEU A 106 -2.25 -2.44 -3.21
N PHE A 107 -1.97 -2.81 -4.47
CA PHE A 107 -2.96 -3.42 -5.34
C PHE A 107 -3.50 -4.73 -4.75
N VAL A 108 -2.63 -5.64 -4.27
CA VAL A 108 -3.05 -6.90 -3.64
C VAL A 108 -3.85 -6.64 -2.36
N LEU A 109 -3.44 -5.69 -1.52
CA LEU A 109 -4.18 -5.31 -0.33
C LEU A 109 -5.60 -4.83 -0.66
N ARG A 110 -5.77 -4.09 -1.76
CA ARG A 110 -7.08 -3.60 -2.24
C ARG A 110 -7.97 -4.71 -2.83
N MET A 111 -7.41 -5.85 -3.25
CA MET A 111 -8.20 -7.02 -3.64
C MET A 111 -8.87 -7.71 -2.44
N GLY A 112 -8.35 -7.52 -1.24
CA GLY A 112 -8.91 -8.02 0.01
C GLY A 112 -7.88 -8.66 0.94
N ASP A 113 -8.16 -8.61 2.24
CA ASP A 113 -7.27 -9.12 3.29
C ASP A 113 -6.96 -10.61 3.13
N ASP A 114 -7.96 -11.42 2.75
CA ASP A 114 -7.78 -12.86 2.53
C ASP A 114 -6.81 -13.18 1.39
N VAL A 115 -6.81 -12.35 0.34
CA VAL A 115 -5.93 -12.53 -0.82
C VAL A 115 -4.48 -12.23 -0.42
N PHE A 116 -4.28 -11.19 0.38
CA PHE A 116 -2.99 -10.82 0.94
C PHE A 116 -2.44 -11.93 1.85
N ASP A 117 -3.24 -12.42 2.79
CA ASP A 117 -2.79 -13.42 3.77
C ASP A 117 -2.47 -14.76 3.09
N GLN A 118 -3.28 -15.17 2.10
CA GLN A 118 -2.99 -16.35 1.28
C GLN A 118 -1.68 -16.21 0.49
N ALA A 119 -1.39 -15.02 -0.05
CA ALA A 119 -0.14 -14.74 -0.76
C ALA A 119 1.08 -14.97 0.15
N TRP A 120 0.99 -14.43 1.35
CA TRP A 120 2.07 -14.46 2.32
C TRP A 120 2.30 -15.87 2.85
N HIS A 121 1.24 -16.57 3.24
CA HIS A 121 1.32 -17.94 3.74
C HIS A 121 1.92 -18.93 2.72
N ARG A 122 1.56 -18.81 1.43
CA ARG A 122 2.09 -19.68 0.38
C ARG A 122 3.58 -19.48 0.15
N THR A 123 4.07 -18.26 0.33
CA THR A 123 5.49 -17.93 0.20
C THR A 123 6.31 -18.57 1.31
N LEU A 124 5.85 -18.44 2.56
CA LEU A 124 6.51 -19.07 3.72
C LEU A 124 6.48 -20.60 3.68
N SER A 125 5.48 -21.19 3.00
CA SER A 125 5.35 -22.65 2.86
C SER A 125 6.18 -23.23 1.71
N SER A 126 6.64 -22.40 0.76
CA SER A 126 7.41 -22.84 -0.41
C SER A 126 8.92 -22.93 -0.14
N ASP A 127 9.38 -22.44 1.01
CA ASP A 127 10.79 -22.48 1.45
C ASP A 127 11.12 -23.71 2.33
N CYS A 128 10.23 -24.71 2.42
CA CYS A 128 10.41 -25.98 3.15
C CYS A 128 10.57 -27.18 2.22
#